data_AF-A0A976LBG6-F1
#
_entry.id   AF-A0A976LBG6-F1
#
_cell.length_a   1.000
_cell.length_b   1.000
_cell.length_c   1.000
_cell.angle_alpha   90.00
_cell.angle_beta   90.00
_cell.angle_gamma   90.00
#
_symmetry.space_group_name_H-M   'P 1'
#
loop_
_entity.id
_entity.type
_entity.pdbx_description
1 polymer ?
#
loop_
_entity_poly.entity_id
_entity_poly.type
_entity_poly.pdbx_seq_one_letter_code
_entity_poly.pdbx_strand_id
1 'polypeptide(L)'
;MEAEKAVKTEELLAAAGFQLKLADTPDQMAHVQTLTQHQLVPHQKDGKVYYVYADAITCKCLYWGNEEAYQHYQQFALQREIADEQRMAAQMNANASMNWGMWGPGPWWAY
;
A
#
# COMPACT_ATOMS: atom_id res chain seq x y z
N MET A 1 3.19 -10.07 7.98
CA MET A 1 4.65 -9.96 8.21
C MET A 1 5.14 -8.65 7.60
N GLU A 2 6.15 -7.98 8.14
CA GLU A 2 6.63 -6.68 7.64
C GLU A 2 7.07 -6.73 6.16
N ALA A 3 7.72 -7.83 5.73
CA ALA A 3 8.09 -8.05 4.33
C ALA A 3 6.89 -8.05 3.36
N GLU A 4 5.73 -8.55 3.80
CA GLU A 4 4.52 -8.54 2.96
C GLU A 4 3.98 -7.12 2.77
N LYS A 5 4.08 -6.26 3.80
CA LYS A 5 3.71 -4.84 3.69
C LYS A 5 4.67 -4.09 2.76
N ALA A 6 5.97 -4.40 2.83
CA ALA A 6 6.98 -3.83 1.94
C ALA A 6 6.65 -4.13 0.48
N VAL A 7 6.48 -5.40 0.11
CA VAL A 7 6.11 -5.82 -1.26
C VAL A 7 4.84 -5.13 -1.74
N LYS A 8 3.80 -5.09 -0.89
CA LYS A 8 2.53 -4.40 -1.19
C LYS A 8 2.70 -2.89 -1.43
N THR A 9 3.63 -2.27 -0.73
CA THR A 9 3.95 -0.84 -0.88
C THR A 9 4.72 -0.62 -2.17
N GLU A 10 5.71 -1.46 -2.46
CA GLU A 10 6.50 -1.43 -3.69
C GLU A 10 5.65 -1.56 -4.95
N GLU A 11 4.64 -2.44 -4.94
CA GLU A 11 3.65 -2.55 -6.03
C GLU A 11 2.89 -1.25 -6.26
N LEU A 12 2.44 -0.59 -5.18
CA LEU A 12 1.74 0.69 -5.26
C LEU A 12 2.66 1.81 -5.75
N LEU A 13 3.91 1.83 -5.31
CA LEU A 13 4.92 2.78 -5.76
C LEU A 13 5.16 2.65 -7.27
N ALA A 14 5.37 1.43 -7.75
CA ALA A 14 5.55 1.16 -9.19
C ALA A 14 4.32 1.60 -10.00
N ALA A 15 3.11 1.28 -9.54
CA ALA A 15 1.87 1.71 -10.20
C ALA A 15 1.70 3.23 -10.20
N ALA A 16 2.14 3.91 -9.13
CA ALA A 16 2.09 5.37 -8.99
C ALA A 16 3.13 6.12 -9.85
N GLY A 17 4.02 5.41 -10.52
CA GLY A 17 5.05 6.00 -11.39
C GLY A 17 6.38 6.27 -10.70
N PHE A 18 6.61 5.71 -9.51
CA PHE A 18 7.95 5.73 -8.91
C PHE A 18 8.91 4.87 -9.73
N GLN A 19 10.15 5.34 -9.83
CA GLN A 19 11.23 4.63 -10.50
C GLN A 19 12.03 3.80 -9.51
N LEU A 20 12.17 2.52 -9.81
CA LEU A 20 13.01 1.58 -9.09
C LEU A 20 14.48 1.76 -9.46
N LYS A 21 15.35 1.77 -8.44
CA LYS A 21 16.79 1.64 -8.61
C LYS A 21 17.32 0.59 -7.64
N LEU A 22 17.91 -0.47 -8.19
CA LEU A 22 18.59 -1.50 -7.42
C LEU A 22 19.90 -0.96 -6.86
N ALA A 23 20.28 -1.44 -5.68
CA ALA A 23 21.58 -1.19 -5.08
C ALA A 23 22.53 -2.36 -5.40
N ASP A 24 23.07 -2.34 -6.62
CA ASP A 24 23.87 -3.44 -7.18
C ASP A 24 25.32 -3.42 -6.68
N THR A 25 25.80 -2.30 -6.14
CA THR A 25 27.16 -2.15 -5.62
C THR A 25 27.21 -2.04 -4.10
N PRO A 26 28.32 -2.41 -3.44
CA PRO A 26 28.49 -2.23 -2.00
C PRO A 26 28.27 -0.78 -1.55
N ASP A 27 28.74 0.20 -2.33
CA ASP A 27 28.56 1.62 -2.03
C ASP A 27 27.09 2.05 -2.13
N GLN A 28 26.36 1.55 -3.15
CA GLN A 28 24.93 1.79 -3.27
C GLN A 28 24.16 1.15 -2.11
N MET A 29 24.53 -0.07 -1.71
CA MET A 29 23.94 -0.74 -0.56
C MET A 29 24.20 0.01 0.74
N ALA A 30 25.43 0.46 0.96
CA ALA A 30 25.78 1.27 2.12
C ALA A 30 24.95 2.56 2.15
N HIS A 31 24.77 3.21 1.00
CA HIS A 31 23.92 4.40 0.92
C HIS A 31 22.43 4.09 1.20
N VAL A 32 21.85 3.07 0.59
CA VAL A 32 20.44 2.68 0.83
C VAL A 32 20.20 2.36 2.31
N GLN A 33 21.15 1.73 2.99
CA GLN A 33 21.08 1.46 4.44
C GLN A 33 21.07 2.73 5.30
N THR A 34 21.61 3.85 4.81
CA THR A 34 21.58 5.13 5.54
C THR A 34 20.23 5.86 5.44
N LEU A 35 19.39 5.48 4.48
CA LEU A 35 18.08 6.10 4.28
C LEU A 35 17.07 5.56 5.30
N THR A 36 15.98 6.30 5.51
CA THR A 36 14.85 5.80 6.30
C THR A 36 14.21 4.64 5.56
N GLN A 37 14.18 3.47 6.20
CA GLN A 37 13.65 2.25 5.60
C GLN A 37 12.12 2.25 5.63
N HIS A 38 11.51 1.74 4.56
CA HIS A 38 10.08 1.49 4.44
C HIS A 38 9.16 2.71 4.63
N GLN A 39 9.67 3.91 4.36
CA GLN A 39 8.91 5.15 4.45
C GLN A 39 9.21 6.05 3.26
N LEU A 40 8.19 6.76 2.77
CA LEU A 40 8.35 7.81 1.77
C LEU A 40 8.81 9.09 2.44
N VAL A 41 10.03 9.51 2.16
CA VAL A 41 10.63 10.73 2.71
C VAL A 41 10.79 11.77 1.59
N PRO A 42 10.35 13.03 1.80
CA PRO A 42 10.58 14.10 0.84
C PRO A 42 12.04 14.58 0.88
N HIS A 43 12.62 14.77 -0.29
CA HIS A 43 13.95 15.30 -0.53
C HIS A 43 13.88 16.43 -1.55
N GLN A 44 14.55 17.54 -1.27
CA GLN A 44 14.68 18.63 -2.23
C GLN A 44 15.94 18.47 -3.08
N LYS A 45 15.78 18.60 -4.40
CA LYS A 45 16.89 18.61 -5.36
C LYS A 45 16.55 19.53 -6.52
N ASP A 46 17.45 20.45 -6.84
CA ASP A 46 17.33 21.39 -7.97
C ASP A 46 16.01 22.19 -7.94
N GLY A 47 15.55 22.58 -6.75
CA GLY A 47 14.30 23.32 -6.54
C GLY A 47 13.03 22.48 -6.72
N LYS A 48 13.14 21.16 -6.86
CA LYS A 48 12.02 20.22 -6.96
C LYS A 48 12.01 19.27 -5.77
N VAL A 49 10.82 18.85 -5.35
CA VAL A 49 10.64 17.83 -4.31
C VAL A 49 10.52 16.47 -4.98
N TYR A 50 11.29 15.51 -4.45
CA TYR A 50 11.19 14.10 -4.79
C TYR A 50 10.91 13.31 -3.52
N TYR A 51 10.17 12.22 -3.65
CA TYR A 51 9.90 11.30 -2.57
C TYR A 51 10.72 10.05 -2.77
N VAL A 52 11.39 9.59 -1.71
CA VAL A 52 12.26 8.41 -1.74
C VAL A 52 11.75 7.39 -0.75
N TYR A 53 11.67 6.14 -1.19
CA TYR A 53 11.40 4.97 -0.35
C TYR A 53 12.57 4.01 -0.49
N ALA A 54 13.10 3.49 0.62
CA ALA A 54 14.24 2.59 0.63
C ALA A 54 13.88 1.25 1.28
N ASP A 55 14.37 0.15 0.70
CA ASP A 55 14.36 -1.17 1.32
C ASP A 55 15.71 -1.87 1.08
N ALA A 56 16.55 -1.87 2.11
CA ALA A 56 17.87 -2.50 2.13
C ALA A 56 17.82 -4.02 2.41
N ILE A 57 16.67 -4.57 2.82
CA ILE A 57 16.55 -5.95 3.32
C ILE A 57 15.87 -6.84 2.29
N THR A 58 14.68 -6.47 1.82
CA THR A 58 13.84 -7.31 0.96
C THR A 58 14.28 -7.22 -0.50
N CYS A 59 14.19 -6.03 -1.10
CA CYS A 59 14.51 -5.82 -2.52
C CYS A 59 15.94 -5.31 -2.75
N LYS A 60 16.61 -4.77 -1.70
CA LYS A 60 17.90 -4.06 -1.82
C LYS A 60 17.83 -2.94 -2.84
N CYS A 61 16.83 -2.08 -2.69
CA CYS A 61 16.46 -1.11 -3.69
C CYS A 61 15.96 0.20 -3.09
N LEU A 62 15.87 1.22 -3.94
CA LEU A 62 15.22 2.47 -3.63
C LEU A 62 14.23 2.83 -4.74
N TYR A 63 13.08 3.35 -4.35
CA TYR A 63 12.11 3.95 -5.26
C TYR A 63 12.20 5.46 -5.11
N TRP A 64 12.08 6.18 -6.23
CA TRP A 64 12.00 7.63 -6.20
C TRP A 64 10.96 8.15 -7.20
N GLY A 65 10.26 9.20 -6.81
CA GLY A 65 9.18 9.79 -7.59
C GLY A 65 9.09 11.29 -7.37
N ASN A 66 8.48 12.00 -8.32
CA ASN A 66 8.17 13.42 -8.16
C ASN A 66 6.86 13.59 -7.34
N GLU A 67 6.43 14.84 -7.19
CA GLU A 67 5.20 15.16 -6.47
C GLU A 67 3.94 14.53 -7.11
N GLU A 68 3.86 14.45 -8.43
CA GLU A 68 2.76 13.80 -9.14
C GLU A 68 2.68 12.30 -8.83
N ALA A 69 3.82 11.60 -8.85
CA ALA A 69 3.88 10.19 -8.47
C ALA A 69 3.46 9.99 -7.00
N TYR A 70 3.84 10.90 -6.11
CA TYR A 70 3.41 10.84 -4.71
C TYR A 70 1.90 11.02 -4.55
N GLN A 71 1.28 11.93 -5.31
CA GLN A 71 -0.17 12.11 -5.30
C GLN A 71 -0.90 10.86 -5.80
N HIS A 72 -0.42 10.22 -6.87
CA HIS A 72 -0.98 8.93 -7.33
C HIS A 72 -0.84 7.84 -6.28
N TYR A 73 0.30 7.75 -5.60
CA TYR A 73 0.50 6.80 -4.51
C TYR A 73 -0.53 6.98 -3.39
N GLN A 74 -0.78 8.22 -2.97
CA GLN A 74 -1.78 8.52 -1.94
C GLN A 74 -3.19 8.08 -2.39
N GLN A 75 -3.55 8.34 -3.65
CA GLN A 75 -4.84 7.92 -4.20
C GLN A 75 -4.98 6.38 -4.21
N PHE A 76 -3.95 5.66 -4.66
CA PHE A 76 -3.99 4.20 -4.70
C PHE A 76 -3.99 3.56 -3.32
N ALA A 77 -3.25 4.13 -2.36
CA ALA A 77 -3.27 3.68 -0.98
C ALA A 77 -4.69 3.79 -0.38
N LEU A 78 -5.37 4.92 -0.60
CA LEU A 78 -6.76 5.12 -0.17
C LEU A 78 -7.74 4.17 -0.87
N GLN A 79 -7.64 4.03 -2.20
CA GLN A 79 -8.51 3.12 -2.96
C GLN A 79 -8.39 1.68 -2.46
N ARG A 80 -7.17 1.25 -2.12
CA ARG A 80 -6.92 -0.07 -1.56
C ARG A 80 -7.58 -0.25 -0.21
N GLU A 81 -7.45 0.72 0.69
CA GLU A 81 -8.10 0.69 2.01
C GLU A 81 -9.62 0.55 1.87
N ILE A 82 -10.24 1.37 1.02
CA ILE A 82 -11.68 1.31 0.73
C ILE A 82 -12.07 -0.07 0.16
N ALA A 83 -11.28 -0.61 -0.78
CA ALA A 83 -11.55 -1.92 -1.37
C ALA A 83 -11.46 -3.06 -0.34
N ASP A 84 -10.47 -2.99 0.56
CA ASP A 84 -10.31 -3.98 1.64
C ASP A 84 -11.46 -3.87 2.66
N GLU A 85 -11.89 -2.66 3.03
CA GLU A 85 -13.08 -2.43 3.85
C GLU A 85 -14.35 -3.00 3.22
N GLN A 86 -14.59 -2.74 1.93
CA GLN A 86 -15.75 -3.26 1.21
C GLN A 86 -15.76 -4.80 1.18
N ARG A 87 -14.59 -5.43 0.99
CA ARG A 87 -14.45 -6.90 1.02
C ARG A 87 -14.78 -7.45 2.40
N MET A 88 -14.27 -6.83 3.47
CA MET A 88 -14.59 -7.23 4.83
C MET A 88 -16.09 -7.05 5.13
N ALA A 89 -16.68 -5.93 4.73
CA ALA A 89 -18.11 -5.68 4.89
C ALA A 89 -18.96 -6.73 4.13
N ALA A 90 -18.57 -7.09 2.90
CA ALA A 90 -19.26 -8.13 2.14
C ALA A 90 -19.17 -9.51 2.81
N GLN A 91 -18.01 -9.87 3.37
CA GLN A 91 -17.84 -11.12 4.13
C GLN A 91 -18.69 -11.15 5.40
N MET A 92 -18.72 -10.04 6.14
CA MET A 92 -19.56 -9.91 7.33
C MET A 92 -21.05 -9.98 6.97
N ASN A 93 -21.47 -9.30 5.89
CA ASN A 93 -22.85 -9.37 5.40
C ASN A 93 -23.22 -10.78 4.93
N ALA A 94 -22.33 -11.51 4.25
CA ALA A 94 -22.57 -12.89 3.86
C ALA A 94 -22.75 -13.80 5.08
N ASN A 95 -21.90 -13.66 6.10
CA ASN A 95 -22.03 -14.40 7.36
C ASN A 95 -23.32 -14.02 8.11
N ALA A 96 -23.65 -12.72 8.17
CA ALA A 96 -24.88 -12.24 8.79
C ALA A 96 -26.13 -12.70 8.02
N SER A 97 -26.09 -12.84 6.69
CA SER A 97 -27.20 -13.36 5.89
C SER A 97 -27.53 -14.82 6.23
N MET A 98 -26.52 -15.63 6.61
CA MET A 98 -26.74 -16.97 7.15
C MET A 98 -27.48 -16.94 8.50
N ASN A 99 -27.30 -15.88 9.29
CA ASN A 99 -28.02 -15.64 10.56
C ASN A 99 -29.40 -14.99 10.33
N TRP A 100 -29.58 -14.21 9.26
CA TRP A 100 -30.85 -13.58 8.87
C TRP A 100 -31.95 -14.60 8.56
N GLY A 101 -31.58 -15.80 8.09
CA GLY A 101 -32.51 -16.94 7.95
C GLY A 101 -33.08 -17.45 9.28
N MET A 102 -32.50 -17.08 10.43
CA MET A 102 -32.95 -17.45 11.78
C MET A 102 -33.82 -16.38 12.46
N TRP A 103 -33.77 -15.13 11.99
CA TRP A 103 -34.52 -13.99 12.56
C TRP A 103 -35.50 -13.32 11.58
N GLY A 104 -35.54 -13.79 10.33
CA GLY A 104 -36.52 -13.37 9.33
C GLY A 104 -37.95 -13.75 9.74
N PRO A 105 -38.96 -13.01 9.29
CA PRO A 105 -40.30 -13.11 9.83
C PRO A 105 -40.90 -14.51 9.60
N GLY A 106 -41.21 -15.17 10.72
CA GLY A 106 -41.76 -16.53 10.75
C GLY A 106 -43.24 -16.55 10.37
N PRO A 107 -43.84 -17.71 10.05
CA PRO A 107 -45.14 -17.92 9.37
C PRO A 107 -46.40 -17.23 9.96
N TRP A 108 -46.26 -16.41 11.00
CA TRP A 108 -47.31 -15.64 11.67
C TRP A 108 -47.49 -14.20 11.15
N TRP A 109 -46.56 -13.72 10.32
CA TRP A 109 -46.62 -12.43 9.58
C TRP A 109 -47.45 -12.42 8.30
N ALA A 110 -47.87 -13.60 7.82
CA ALA A 110 -48.69 -13.76 6.62
C ALA A 110 -50.13 -14.08 7.04
N TYR A 111 -50.84 -13.06 7.53
CA TYR A 111 -52.30 -13.07 7.63
C TYR A 111 -52.87 -12.05 6.66
#